data_AF-A0A1I5C5Z3-F1
#
_entry.id   AF-A0A1I5C5Z3-F1
#
_cell.length_a   1.000
_cell.length_b   1.000
_cell.length_c   1.000
_cell.angle_alpha   90.00
_cell.angle_beta   90.00
_cell.angle_gamma   90.00
#
_symmetry.space_group_name_H-M   'P 1'
#
loop_
_entity.id
_entity.type
_entity.pdbx_description
1 polymer ?
#
loop_
_entity_poly.entity_id
_entity_poly.type
_entity_poly.pdbx_seq_one_letter_code
_entity_poly.pdbx_strand_id
1 'polypeptide(L)'
;MKFIEEKFEILHEINKDVTGFLLIAMNKAANEGFDISDCHIDIRLVEAPIDARKYYSVSFYPIKITPENIMTYNEVAFDCFNVNIDADTKKIITNYPRK
;
A
#
# COMPACT_ATOMS: atom_id res chain seq x y z
N MET A 1 -3.91 15.94 -27.52
CA MET A 1 -3.68 14.81 -26.59
C MET A 1 -4.73 14.95 -25.49
N LYS A 2 -5.71 14.06 -25.42
CA LYS A 2 -6.75 14.10 -24.38
C LYS A 2 -6.15 13.45 -23.14
N PHE A 3 -5.91 14.25 -22.09
CA PHE A 3 -5.65 13.69 -20.77
C PHE A 3 -6.95 13.05 -20.30
N ILE A 4 -6.97 11.73 -20.22
CA ILE A 4 -8.03 11.02 -19.53
C ILE A 4 -7.62 11.08 -18.06
N GLU A 5 -8.21 12.01 -17.30
CA GLU A 5 -8.17 11.91 -15.84
C GLU A 5 -8.99 10.68 -15.46
N GLU A 6 -8.29 9.58 -15.16
CA GLU A 6 -8.90 8.46 -14.43
C GLU A 6 -9.34 9.00 -13.06
N LYS A 7 -10.64 9.25 -12.93
CA LYS A 7 -11.26 9.49 -11.64
C LYS A 7 -11.21 8.17 -10.86
N PHE A 8 -10.28 8.07 -9.93
CA PHE A 8 -10.33 7.07 -8.87
C PHE A 8 -11.55 7.38 -8.00
N GLU A 9 -12.68 6.71 -8.26
CA GLU A 9 -13.84 6.72 -7.37
C GLU A 9 -13.45 5.98 -6.06
N ILE A 10 -12.92 6.74 -5.10
CA ILE A 10 -12.75 6.27 -3.73
C ILE A 10 -14.13 6.33 -3.07
N LEU A 11 -14.77 5.17 -2.92
CA LEU A 11 -15.72 4.82 -1.86
C LEU A 11 -16.06 3.33 -2.04
N HIS A 12 -15.14 2.45 -1.63
CA HIS A 12 -15.48 1.05 -1.45
C HIS A 12 -15.95 0.85 0.00
N GLU A 13 -17.07 0.16 0.20
CA GLU A 13 -17.42 -0.37 1.52
C GLU A 13 -16.29 -1.30 1.96
N ILE A 14 -15.42 -0.82 2.84
CA ILE A 14 -14.36 -1.65 3.39
C ILE A 14 -15.03 -2.62 4.34
N ASN A 15 -15.03 -3.91 3.98
CA ASN A 15 -15.48 -4.97 4.87
C ASN A 15 -14.76 -4.82 6.23
N LYS A 16 -15.49 -5.02 7.34
CA LYS A 16 -14.93 -4.93 8.70
C LYS A 16 -13.62 -5.73 8.86
N ASP A 17 -13.51 -6.87 8.16
CA ASP A 17 -12.35 -7.73 8.24
C ASP A 17 -11.14 -7.11 7.52
N VAL A 18 -11.37 -6.31 6.47
CA VAL A 18 -10.36 -5.54 5.73
C VAL A 18 -9.89 -4.31 6.52
N THR A 19 -10.77 -3.71 7.31
CA THR A 19 -10.46 -2.55 8.16
C THR A 19 -9.34 -2.85 9.16
N GLY A 20 -9.31 -4.07 9.70
CA GLY A 20 -8.24 -4.49 10.62
C GLY A 20 -6.85 -4.45 9.99
N PHE A 21 -6.72 -4.86 8.72
CA PHE A 21 -5.45 -4.83 7.99
C PHE A 21 -5.00 -3.40 7.70
N LEU A 22 -5.94 -2.50 7.36
CA LEU A 22 -5.64 -1.09 7.17
C LEU A 22 -5.07 -0.45 8.44
N LEU A 23 -5.68 -0.70 9.61
CA LEU A 23 -5.19 -0.16 10.89
C LEU A 23 -3.78 -0.64 11.23
N ILE A 24 -3.47 -1.91 10.97
CA ILE A 24 -2.12 -2.47 11.16
C ILE A 24 -1.12 -1.74 10.26
N ALA A 25 -1.47 -1.52 8.99
CA ALA A 25 -0.61 -0.84 8.04
C ALA A 25 -0.38 0.65 8.38
N MET A 26 -1.42 1.37 8.81
CA MET A 26 -1.32 2.75 9.28
C MET A 26 -0.43 2.88 10.52
N ASN A 27 -0.58 1.97 11.49
CA ASN A 27 0.27 1.96 12.68
C ASN A 27 1.74 1.68 12.31
N LYS A 28 1.99 0.82 11.32
CA LYS A 28 3.34 0.57 10.81
C LYS A 28 3.92 1.82 10.16
N ALA A 29 3.16 2.52 9.30
CA ALA A 29 3.58 3.78 8.69
C ALA A 29 3.94 4.84 9.73
N ALA A 30 3.08 5.04 10.74
CA ALA A 30 3.32 5.98 11.82
C ALA A 30 4.61 5.67 12.61
N ASN A 31 4.86 4.39 12.92
CA ASN A 31 6.07 3.97 13.63
C ASN A 31 7.36 4.15 12.81
N GLU A 32 7.26 4.18 11.48
CA GLU A 32 8.39 4.42 10.57
C GLU A 32 8.51 5.88 10.13
N GLY A 33 7.63 6.77 10.63
CA GLY A 33 7.63 8.18 10.28
C GLY A 33 7.15 8.48 8.86
N PHE A 34 6.43 7.55 8.22
CA PHE A 34 5.84 7.77 6.90
C PHE A 34 4.48 8.50 7.03
N ASP A 35 4.35 9.67 6.40
CA ASP A 35 3.12 10.47 6.40
C ASP A 35 2.14 9.96 5.33
N ILE A 36 0.99 9.45 5.77
CA ILE A 36 -0.06 8.89 4.90
C ILE A 36 -1.24 9.85 4.67
N SER A 37 -1.20 11.08 5.18
CA SER A 37 -2.34 12.01 5.19
C SER A 37 -2.91 12.30 3.79
N ASP A 38 -2.02 12.47 2.81
CA ASP A 38 -2.36 12.71 1.40
C ASP A 38 -1.99 11.52 0.51
N CYS A 39 -2.33 10.30 0.95
CA CYS A 39 -2.11 9.07 0.19
C CYS A 39 -3.42 8.45 -0.35
N HIS A 40 -3.39 8.01 -1.61
CA HIS A 40 -4.25 6.94 -2.09
C HIS A 40 -3.88 5.63 -1.40
N ILE A 41 -4.89 4.80 -1.12
CA ILE A 41 -4.73 3.53 -0.43
C ILE A 41 -5.25 2.43 -1.34
N ASP A 42 -4.43 1.43 -1.63
CA ASP A 42 -4.83 0.19 -2.29
C ASP A 42 -4.70 -0.97 -1.32
N ILE A 43 -5.66 -1.89 -1.35
CA ILE A 43 -5.65 -3.09 -0.51
C ILE A 43 -5.99 -4.29 -1.38
N ARG A 44 -5.04 -5.22 -1.51
CA ARG A 44 -5.21 -6.43 -2.34
C ARG A 44 -4.92 -7.68 -1.55
N LEU A 45 -5.76 -8.71 -1.72
CA LEU A 45 -5.44 -10.06 -1.31
C LEU A 45 -4.54 -10.71 -2.37
N VAL A 46 -3.38 -11.18 -1.95
CA VAL A 46 -2.37 -11.79 -2.81
C VAL A 46 -2.05 -13.19 -2.29
N GLU A 47 -1.84 -14.12 -3.21
CA GLU A 47 -1.33 -15.46 -2.90
C GLU A 47 0.14 -15.55 -3.30
N ALA A 48 0.97 -15.94 -2.35
CA ALA A 48 2.39 -16.14 -2.53
C ALA A 48 2.67 -17.28 -3.52
N PRO A 49 3.42 -17.06 -4.61
CA PRO A 49 3.69 -18.11 -5.59
C PRO A 49 4.57 -19.24 -5.05
N ILE A 50 5.33 -19.00 -3.97
CA ILE A 50 6.31 -19.97 -3.45
C ILE A 50 5.70 -20.96 -2.44
N ASP A 51 4.78 -20.50 -1.59
CA ASP A 51 4.23 -21.28 -0.47
C ASP A 51 2.70 -21.22 -0.38
N ALA A 52 2.03 -20.66 -1.40
CA ALA A 52 0.58 -20.47 -1.47
C ALA A 52 -0.02 -19.68 -0.28
N ARG A 53 0.82 -19.01 0.52
CA ARG A 53 0.37 -18.21 1.65
C ARG A 53 -0.38 -16.97 1.17
N LYS A 54 -1.53 -16.73 1.76
CA LYS A 54 -2.34 -15.55 1.46
C LYS A 54 -1.96 -14.39 2.37
N TYR A 55 -1.84 -13.20 1.79
CA TYR A 55 -1.57 -11.98 2.53
C TYR A 55 -2.32 -10.80 1.91
N TYR A 56 -2.66 -9.84 2.76
CA TYR A 56 -3.13 -8.53 2.31
C TYR A 56 -1.91 -7.63 2.09
N SER A 57 -1.79 -7.08 0.89
CA SER A 57 -0.87 -6.00 0.58
C SER A 57 -1.63 -4.68 0.68
N VAL A 58 -1.22 -3.84 1.63
CA VAL A 58 -1.75 -2.48 1.83
C VAL A 58 -0.69 -1.51 1.34
N SER A 59 -1.04 -0.72 0.33
CA SER A 59 -0.14 0.19 -0.37
C SER A 59 -0.62 1.63 -0.22
N PHE A 60 0.27 2.52 0.22
CA PHE A 60 0.03 3.97 0.30
C PHE A 60 0.78 4.68 -0.83
N TYR A 61 0.07 5.43 -1.67
CA TYR A 61 0.61 6.18 -2.81
C TYR A 61 0.31 7.67 -2.66
N PRO A 62 1.30 8.58 -2.71
CA PRO A 62 1.04 10.02 -2.62
C PRO A 62 0.12 10.54 -3.73
N ILE A 63 -0.82 11.44 -3.40
CA ILE A 63 -1.80 12.01 -4.34
C ILE A 63 -1.16 13.01 -5.33
N LYS A 64 0.00 13.61 -4.99
CA LYS A 64 0.70 14.60 -5.85
C LYS A 64 2.19 14.34 -5.97
N ILE A 65 2.63 14.07 -7.19
CA ILE A 65 4.04 14.15 -7.59
C ILE A 65 4.31 15.60 -8.01
N THR A 66 5.24 16.26 -7.34
CA THR A 66 5.71 17.62 -7.62
C THR A 66 7.16 17.58 -8.12
N PRO A 67 7.67 18.62 -8.80
CA PRO A 67 9.08 18.65 -9.23
C PRO A 67 10.08 18.50 -8.08
N GLU A 68 9.71 18.90 -6.86
CA GLU A 68 10.57 18.85 -5.67
C GLU A 68 10.72 17.43 -5.10
N ASN A 69 9.73 16.56 -5.29
CA ASN A 69 9.76 15.17 -4.83
C ASN A 69 9.99 14.16 -5.99
N ILE A 70 9.99 14.62 -7.25
CA ILE A 70 10.18 13.78 -8.45
C ILE A 70 11.55 13.07 -8.51
N MET A 71 12.61 13.69 -7.99
CA MET A 71 13.95 13.07 -7.97
C MET A 71 14.01 11.93 -6.95
N THR A 72 13.37 12.10 -5.79
CA THR A 72 13.17 11.02 -4.82
C THR A 72 12.32 9.90 -5.43
N TYR A 73 11.37 10.20 -6.32
CA TYR A 73 10.53 9.19 -6.97
C TYR A 73 11.15 8.50 -8.20
N ASN A 74 12.09 9.15 -8.92
CA ASN A 74 12.73 8.56 -10.11
C ASN A 74 13.93 7.66 -9.76
N GLU A 75 14.65 7.95 -8.68
CA GLU A 75 15.69 7.04 -8.17
C GLU A 75 15.09 5.90 -7.34
N VAL A 76 13.89 6.11 -6.80
CA VAL A 76 13.12 5.14 -6.03
C VAL A 76 11.86 4.78 -6.81
N ALA A 77 12.03 4.04 -7.91
CA ALA A 77 10.91 3.40 -8.57
C ALA A 77 10.06 2.67 -7.50
N PHE A 78 8.80 3.09 -7.30
CA PHE A 78 7.84 2.42 -6.41
C PHE A 78 8.04 2.54 -4.88
N ASP A 79 8.46 3.67 -4.30
CA ASP A 79 8.26 3.88 -2.85
C ASP A 79 6.80 4.22 -2.51
N CYS A 80 5.94 3.27 -2.84
CA CYS A 80 4.65 3.12 -2.18
C CYS A 80 4.99 2.50 -0.83
N PHE A 81 4.50 3.06 0.27
CA PHE A 81 4.64 2.39 1.56
C PHE A 81 3.79 1.13 1.50
N ASN A 82 4.43 -0.03 1.42
CA ASN A 82 3.76 -1.32 1.26
C ASN A 82 3.88 -2.12 2.55
N VAL A 83 2.74 -2.54 3.09
CA VAL A 83 2.69 -3.43 4.25
C VAL A 83 2.01 -4.72 3.82
N ASN A 84 2.77 -5.81 3.85
CA ASN A 84 2.24 -7.15 3.64
C ASN A 84 1.86 -7.75 4.99
N ILE A 85 0.62 -8.19 5.12
CA ILE A 85 0.07 -8.74 6.36
C ILE A 85 -0.49 -10.12 6.07
N ASP A 86 0.00 -11.13 6.78
CA ASP A 86 -0.46 -12.51 6.68
C ASP A 86 -1.98 -12.59 6.99
N ALA A 87 -2.75 -13.21 6.09
CA ALA A 87 -4.21 -13.16 6.15
C ALA A 87 -4.79 -13.90 7.37
N ASP A 88 -4.11 -14.95 7.84
CA ASP A 88 -4.57 -15.78 8.94
C ASP A 88 -4.09 -15.24 10.29
N THR A 89 -2.81 -14.92 10.39
CA THR A 89 -2.17 -14.52 11.65
C THR A 89 -2.20 -13.03 11.91
N LYS A 90 -2.51 -12.22 10.89
CA LYS A 90 -2.52 -10.74 10.93
C LYS A 90 -1.16 -10.13 11.30
N LYS A 91 -0.07 -10.88 11.14
CA LYS A 91 1.29 -10.41 11.39
C LYS A 91 1.90 -9.78 10.15
N ILE A 92 2.66 -8.71 10.35
CA ILE A 92 3.43 -8.05 9.27
C ILE A 92 4.52 -9.01 8.78
N ILE A 93 4.63 -9.16 7.47
CA ILE A 93 5.63 -9.97 6.79
C ILE A 93 6.77 -9.04 6.36
N THR A 94 7.93 -9.15 7.01
CA THR A 94 9.09 -8.26 6.77
C THR A 94 10.09 -8.81 5.75
N ASN A 95 10.09 -10.12 5.52
CA ASN A 95 10.98 -10.80 4.59
C ASN A 95 10.14 -11.53 3.53
N TYR A 96 9.91 -10.88 2.40
CA TYR A 96 9.38 -11.55 1.22
C TYR A 96 10.46 -11.52 0.13
N PRO A 97 10.70 -12.62 -0.61
CA PRO A 97 11.71 -12.60 -1.65
C PRO A 97 11.32 -11.57 -2.71
N ARG A 98 12.14 -10.53 -2.85
CA ARG A 98 12.11 -9.66 -4.02
C ARG A 98 12.48 -10.54 -5.21
N LYS A 99 11.64 -10.54 -6.26
CA LYS A 99 11.98 -11.17 -7.54
C LYS A 99 13.28 -10.57 -8.10
#